data_AF-A0A939K769-F1
#
_entry.id   AF-A0A939K769-F1
#
_cell.length_a   1.000
_cell.length_b   1.000
_cell.length_c   1.000
_cell.angle_alpha   90.00
_cell.angle_beta   90.00
_cell.angle_gamma   90.00
#
_symmetry.space_group_name_H-M   'P 1'
#
loop_
_entity.id
_entity.type
_entity.pdbx_description
1 polymer ?
#
loop_
_entity_poly.entity_id
_entity_poly.type
_entity_poly.pdbx_seq_one_letter_code
_entity_poly.pdbx_strand_id
1 'polypeptide(L)'
;MRTLRILILTLLVGSSAMAQTTSTFTATVNGKPFEAKGQRLKLPLPGTMRYLAIAGMNVNPDVQLWLRFFYLNDLKPGTYKILDESDRSVRETFNKNNVADGSNPVYALLDYTEETKGMGHAFQDGESREGTVTITKVTDTSIEGTFSGTLRGQTYKKRVMATLGGFGLRQNLEDKAITAAGGGMFVKGDPHDHSNTKKGDKTDDIVITNGTFNVVWGTDDKKKQ
;
A
#
# COMPACT_ATOMS: atom_id res chain seq x y z
N MET A 1 -25.66 -39.95 -32.75
CA MET A 1 -24.80 -40.23 -31.56
C MET A 1 -23.36 -39.75 -31.67
N ARG A 2 -22.72 -39.72 -32.85
CA ARG A 2 -21.33 -39.23 -33.03
C ARG A 2 -21.17 -37.71 -32.88
N THR A 3 -22.15 -36.93 -33.31
CA THR A 3 -22.14 -35.46 -33.23
C THR A 3 -22.29 -34.91 -31.81
N LEU A 4 -23.07 -35.59 -30.96
CA LEU A 4 -23.29 -35.19 -29.57
C LEU A 4 -22.03 -35.36 -28.69
N ARG A 5 -21.18 -36.34 -29.02
CA ARG A 5 -19.93 -36.61 -28.27
C ARG A 5 -18.82 -35.59 -28.58
N ILE A 6 -18.83 -34.98 -29.77
CA ILE A 6 -17.86 -33.95 -30.16
C ILE A 6 -18.18 -32.62 -29.47
N LEU A 7 -19.47 -32.28 -29.32
CA LEU A 7 -19.90 -31.03 -28.69
C LEU A 7 -19.60 -30.97 -27.17
N ILE A 8 -19.64 -32.11 -26.49
CA ILE A 8 -19.31 -32.21 -25.05
C ILE A 8 -17.79 -32.10 -24.85
N LEU A 9 -16.99 -32.61 -25.79
CA LEU A 9 -15.52 -32.55 -25.69
C LEU A 9 -14.99 -31.12 -25.96
N THR A 10 -15.64 -30.34 -26.83
CA THR A 10 -15.29 -28.91 -27.01
C THR A 10 -15.73 -28.03 -25.85
N LEU A 11 -16.78 -28.38 -25.11
CA LEU A 11 -17.19 -27.63 -23.92
C LEU A 11 -16.25 -27.81 -22.72
N LEU A 12 -15.59 -28.97 -22.59
CA LEU A 12 -14.67 -29.25 -21.47
C LEU A 12 -13.25 -28.65 -21.65
N VAL A 13 -12.84 -28.30 -22.87
CA VAL A 13 -11.51 -27.72 -23.14
C VAL A 13 -11.53 -26.18 -23.00
N GLY A 14 -12.70 -25.56 -22.92
CA GLY A 14 -12.85 -24.10 -22.82
C GLY A 14 -12.83 -23.52 -21.40
N SER A 15 -12.75 -24.33 -20.35
CA SER A 15 -12.99 -23.87 -18.97
C SER A 15 -11.74 -23.42 -18.19
N SER A 16 -10.54 -23.52 -18.77
CA SER A 16 -9.28 -23.25 -18.04
C SER A 16 -8.75 -21.81 -18.16
N ALA A 17 -9.48 -20.88 -18.79
CA ALA A 17 -8.99 -19.52 -19.07
C ALA A 17 -9.73 -18.39 -18.34
N MET A 18 -10.28 -18.65 -17.15
CA MET A 18 -10.82 -17.61 -16.26
C MET A 18 -10.24 -17.74 -14.85
N ALA A 19 -8.92 -17.94 -14.74
CA ALA A 19 -8.23 -17.57 -13.51
C ALA A 19 -8.27 -16.04 -13.45
N GLN A 20 -9.26 -15.49 -12.77
CA GLN A 20 -9.33 -14.07 -12.46
C GLN A 20 -8.08 -13.75 -11.64
N THR A 21 -7.07 -13.14 -12.28
CA THR A 21 -5.82 -12.75 -11.63
C THR A 21 -6.18 -11.82 -10.47
N THR A 22 -6.15 -12.39 -9.27
CA THR A 22 -6.60 -11.69 -8.06
C THR A 22 -5.42 -10.90 -7.52
N SER A 23 -5.61 -9.61 -7.28
CA SER A 23 -4.56 -8.78 -6.70
C SER A 23 -4.20 -9.26 -5.30
N THR A 24 -2.93 -9.53 -5.05
CA THR A 24 -2.37 -9.98 -3.77
C THR A 24 -1.32 -9.02 -3.25
N PHE A 25 -1.24 -8.91 -1.93
CA PHE A 25 -0.21 -8.16 -1.24
C PHE A 25 0.12 -8.89 0.06
N THR A 26 1.30 -9.50 0.11
CA THR A 26 1.71 -10.34 1.24
C THR A 26 3.09 -9.93 1.73
N ALA A 27 3.36 -10.18 3.00
CA ALA A 27 4.65 -9.95 3.62
C ALA A 27 4.78 -10.73 4.93
N THR A 28 5.97 -10.73 5.52
CA THR A 28 6.19 -11.11 6.91
C THR A 28 6.64 -9.87 7.68
N VAL A 29 5.82 -9.41 8.61
CA VAL A 29 6.07 -8.23 9.46
C VAL A 29 6.48 -8.69 10.85
N ASN A 30 7.72 -8.41 11.27
CA ASN A 30 8.26 -8.85 12.57
C ASN A 30 8.06 -10.36 12.82
N GLY A 31 8.25 -11.19 11.78
CA GLY A 31 8.06 -12.64 11.84
C GLY A 31 6.59 -13.12 11.77
N LYS A 32 5.61 -12.21 11.73
CA LYS A 32 4.19 -12.55 11.59
C LYS A 32 3.76 -12.48 10.11
N PRO A 33 3.02 -13.47 9.60
CA PRO A 33 2.50 -13.42 8.24
C PRO A 33 1.46 -12.30 8.11
N PHE A 34 1.54 -11.57 7.01
CA PHE A 34 0.58 -10.56 6.58
C PHE A 34 0.12 -10.92 5.17
N GLU A 35 -1.19 -11.10 5.01
CA GLU A 35 -1.82 -11.36 3.73
C GLU A 35 -3.02 -10.45 3.58
N ALA A 36 -3.11 -9.77 2.43
CA ALA A 36 -4.21 -8.91 2.10
C ALA A 36 -4.44 -8.88 0.59
N LYS A 37 -5.61 -8.37 0.18
CA LYS A 37 -5.87 -8.03 -1.22
C LYS A 37 -5.10 -6.76 -1.56
N GLY A 38 -4.28 -6.83 -2.61
CA GLY A 38 -3.56 -5.66 -3.11
C GLY A 38 -4.49 -4.68 -3.81
N GLN A 39 -4.41 -3.41 -3.45
CA GLN A 39 -5.20 -2.34 -4.08
C GLN A 39 -4.29 -1.24 -4.61
N ARG A 40 -4.59 -0.77 -5.83
CA ARG A 40 -3.91 0.36 -6.45
C ARG A 40 -4.56 1.67 -5.99
N LEU A 41 -3.73 2.61 -5.60
CA LEU A 41 -4.11 3.99 -5.29
C LEU A 41 -3.32 4.93 -6.19
N LYS A 42 -4.03 5.69 -7.04
CA LYS A 42 -3.42 6.73 -7.86
C LYS A 42 -3.85 8.08 -7.31
N LEU A 43 -2.88 8.89 -6.89
CA LEU A 43 -3.12 10.27 -6.51
C LEU A 43 -2.78 11.16 -7.71
N PRO A 44 -3.69 12.06 -8.13
CA PRO A 44 -3.36 13.05 -9.12
C PRO A 44 -2.41 14.07 -8.48
N LEU A 45 -1.11 13.97 -8.77
CA LEU A 45 -0.13 14.97 -8.35
C LEU A 45 0.02 16.04 -9.45
N PRO A 46 0.07 17.34 -9.09
CA PRO A 46 0.29 18.39 -10.07
C PRO A 46 1.71 18.32 -10.65
N GLY A 47 1.83 18.30 -11.98
CA GLY A 47 3.11 18.36 -12.70
C GLY A 47 3.50 17.06 -13.40
N THR A 48 4.81 16.87 -13.59
CA THR A 48 5.39 15.70 -14.29
C THR A 48 5.61 14.49 -13.37
N MET A 49 5.42 14.67 -12.06
CA MET A 49 5.59 13.59 -11.08
C MET A 49 4.32 12.75 -11.00
N ARG A 50 4.51 11.45 -11.14
CA ARG A 50 3.45 10.45 -11.04
C ARG A 50 3.59 9.70 -9.73
N TYR A 51 2.44 9.25 -9.23
CA TYR A 51 2.33 8.50 -7.99
C TYR A 51 1.58 7.20 -8.21
N LEU A 52 2.09 6.14 -7.61
CA LEU A 52 1.41 4.85 -7.49
C LEU A 52 1.60 4.37 -6.05
N ALA A 53 0.52 4.11 -5.34
CA ALA A 53 0.57 3.33 -4.11
C ALA A 53 -0.10 1.98 -4.32
N ILE A 54 0.48 0.97 -3.68
CA ILE A 54 -0.10 -0.35 -3.53
C ILE A 54 -0.31 -0.56 -2.04
N ALA A 55 -1.53 -0.85 -1.63
CA ALA A 55 -1.86 -1.09 -0.24
C ALA A 55 -2.47 -2.49 -0.06
N GLY A 56 -2.02 -3.19 0.97
CA GLY A 56 -2.71 -4.34 1.55
C GLY A 56 -3.30 -3.92 2.90
N MET A 57 -4.55 -4.28 3.17
CA MET A 57 -5.23 -3.94 4.42
C MET A 57 -6.01 -5.12 4.98
N ASN A 58 -5.92 -5.28 6.30
CA ASN A 58 -6.76 -6.17 7.08
C ASN A 58 -7.60 -5.36 8.05
N VAL A 59 -8.85 -5.77 8.17
CA VAL A 59 -9.86 -5.13 9.00
C VAL A 59 -10.10 -6.07 10.17
N ASN A 60 -9.59 -5.73 11.36
CA ASN A 60 -9.51 -6.56 12.56
C ASN A 60 -8.38 -7.65 12.60
N PRO A 61 -7.20 -7.34 13.18
CA PRO A 61 -6.77 -6.01 13.63
C PRO A 61 -6.63 -5.06 12.44
N ASP A 62 -6.82 -3.75 12.68
CA ASP A 62 -6.68 -2.74 11.63
C ASP A 62 -5.18 -2.59 11.29
N VAL A 63 -4.76 -3.27 10.23
CA VAL A 63 -3.37 -3.33 9.78
C VAL A 63 -3.29 -2.92 8.32
N GLN A 64 -2.38 -2.01 8.03
CA GLN A 64 -2.14 -1.50 6.69
C GLN A 64 -0.65 -1.60 6.36
N LEU A 65 -0.35 -2.06 5.15
CA LEU A 65 1.00 -2.05 4.61
C LEU A 65 0.97 -1.44 3.22
N TRP A 66 1.78 -0.40 3.02
CA TRP A 66 1.77 0.44 1.83
C TRP A 66 3.13 0.42 1.16
N LEU A 67 3.14 0.23 -0.15
CA LEU A 67 4.30 0.41 -1.01
C LEU A 67 3.99 1.57 -1.97
N ARG A 68 4.65 2.71 -1.75
CA ARG A 68 4.44 3.93 -2.55
C ARG A 68 5.60 4.11 -3.53
N PHE A 69 5.28 4.58 -4.74
CA PHE A 69 6.23 4.90 -5.79
C PHE A 69 5.98 6.32 -6.29
N PHE A 70 7.03 7.11 -6.30
CA PHE A 70 7.10 8.40 -6.99
C PHE A 70 8.03 8.22 -8.18
N TYR A 71 7.59 8.63 -9.36
CA TYR A 71 8.34 8.44 -10.60
C TYR A 71 8.01 9.53 -11.61
N LEU A 72 8.97 9.84 -12.49
CA LEU A 72 8.76 10.85 -13.54
C LEU A 72 8.31 10.23 -14.86
N ASN A 73 8.97 9.16 -15.30
CA ASN A 73 8.59 8.38 -16.48
C ASN A 73 7.97 7.06 -16.07
N ASP A 74 7.49 6.25 -17.02
CA ASP A 74 6.85 4.99 -16.70
C ASP A 74 7.73 4.06 -15.84
N LEU A 75 7.10 3.41 -14.85
CA LEU A 75 7.75 2.40 -14.04
C LEU A 75 8.21 1.23 -14.92
N LYS A 76 9.45 0.80 -14.73
CA LYS A 76 10.06 -0.32 -15.48
C LYS A 76 10.40 -1.47 -14.54
N PRO A 77 10.48 -2.71 -15.04
CA PRO A 77 11.10 -3.80 -14.30
C PRO A 77 12.52 -3.42 -13.85
N GLY A 78 12.88 -3.80 -12.63
CA GLY A 78 14.15 -3.45 -12.01
C GLY A 78 14.07 -3.38 -10.49
N THR A 79 15.23 -3.23 -9.85
CA THR A 79 15.34 -3.09 -8.39
C THR A 79 15.57 -1.64 -8.03
N TYR A 80 14.73 -1.12 -7.14
CA TYR A 80 14.77 0.23 -6.63
C TYR A 80 15.01 0.20 -5.12
N LYS A 81 15.72 1.20 -4.62
CA LYS A 81 15.93 1.36 -3.19
C LYS A 81 14.69 1.98 -2.55
N ILE A 82 14.33 1.45 -1.39
CA ILE A 82 13.40 2.10 -0.46
C ILE A 82 14.28 2.98 0.43
N LEU A 83 14.00 4.29 0.42
CA LEU A 83 14.76 5.25 1.23
C LEU A 83 13.84 5.86 2.29
N ASP A 84 14.47 6.58 3.20
CA ASP A 84 13.83 7.35 4.25
C ASP A 84 13.08 8.56 3.67
N GLU A 85 11.86 8.83 4.15
CA GLU A 85 11.05 9.97 3.71
C GLU A 85 11.74 11.34 3.90
N SER A 86 12.66 11.43 4.87
CA SER A 86 13.47 12.63 5.14
C SER A 86 14.75 12.73 4.31
N ASP A 87 15.02 11.77 3.42
CA ASP A 87 16.24 11.76 2.61
C ASP A 87 16.24 12.95 1.63
N ARG A 88 17.25 13.81 1.79
CA ARG A 88 17.42 15.02 0.97
C ARG A 88 17.63 14.70 -0.50
N SER A 89 18.21 13.54 -0.82
CA SER A 89 18.45 13.10 -2.19
C SER A 89 17.16 12.95 -3.00
N VAL A 90 16.03 12.67 -2.33
CA VAL A 90 14.71 12.57 -2.96
C VAL A 90 14.26 13.94 -3.46
N ARG A 91 14.36 14.97 -2.60
CA ARG A 91 13.99 16.35 -2.98
C ARG A 91 14.88 16.88 -4.10
N GLU A 92 16.16 16.51 -4.08
CA GLU A 92 17.12 16.92 -5.10
C GLU A 92 16.91 16.22 -6.45
N THR A 93 16.62 14.91 -6.42
CA THR A 93 16.39 14.07 -7.61
C THR A 93 15.07 14.40 -8.32
N PHE A 94 14.03 14.78 -7.56
CA PHE A 94 12.71 15.11 -8.11
C PHE A 94 12.50 16.61 -8.34
N ASN A 95 13.55 17.43 -8.17
CA ASN A 95 13.53 18.83 -8.60
C ASN A 95 13.63 18.88 -10.13
N LYS A 96 12.63 19.48 -10.81
CA LYS A 96 12.51 19.54 -12.28
C LYS A 96 13.77 20.06 -12.99
N ASN A 97 14.62 20.81 -12.31
CA ASN A 97 15.85 21.39 -12.86
C ASN A 97 17.07 20.45 -12.81
N ASN A 98 16.99 19.30 -12.11
CA ASN A 98 18.09 18.37 -11.86
C ASN A 98 17.93 17.01 -12.55
N VAL A 99 16.81 16.79 -13.23
CA VAL A 99 16.54 15.52 -13.92
C VAL A 99 17.31 15.54 -15.22
N ALA A 100 18.47 14.87 -15.24
CA ALA A 100 19.24 14.70 -16.46
C ALA A 100 18.37 14.04 -17.54
N ASP A 101 18.50 14.51 -18.77
CA ASP A 101 17.72 13.97 -19.90
C ASP A 101 17.99 12.46 -20.05
N GLY A 102 16.93 11.66 -20.11
CA GLY A 102 17.00 10.20 -20.12
C GLY A 102 17.12 9.50 -18.75
N SER A 103 17.23 10.21 -17.63
CA SER A 103 17.17 9.59 -16.30
C SER A 103 15.74 9.12 -15.97
N ASN A 104 15.61 7.94 -15.33
CA ASN A 104 14.33 7.40 -14.88
C ASN A 104 14.27 7.32 -13.34
N PRO A 105 14.24 8.46 -12.64
CA PRO A 105 14.21 8.46 -11.19
C PRO A 105 12.91 7.84 -10.69
N VAL A 106 13.07 6.83 -9.84
CA VAL A 106 11.98 6.18 -9.11
C VAL A 106 12.37 6.20 -7.65
N TYR A 107 11.44 6.66 -6.83
CA TYR A 107 11.57 6.70 -5.40
C TYR A 107 10.49 5.83 -4.78
N ALA A 108 10.91 4.85 -3.98
CA ALA A 108 10.01 3.92 -3.32
C ALA A 108 9.98 4.18 -1.82
N LEU A 109 8.78 4.12 -1.25
CA LEU A 109 8.53 4.16 0.20
C LEU A 109 7.76 2.92 0.61
N LEU A 110 7.99 2.51 1.85
CA LEU A 110 7.30 1.41 2.50
C LEU A 110 6.80 1.91 3.85
N ASP A 111 5.52 1.76 4.10
CA ASP A 111 4.88 2.25 5.33
C ASP A 111 4.01 1.18 5.92
N TYR A 112 3.91 1.19 7.25
CA TYR A 112 3.16 0.21 8.01
C TYR A 112 2.40 0.88 9.14
N THR A 113 1.15 0.52 9.32
CA THR A 113 0.37 0.98 10.47
C THR A 113 -0.46 -0.17 11.03
N GLU A 114 -0.39 -0.40 12.33
CA GLU A 114 -1.15 -1.42 13.05
C GLU A 114 -1.85 -0.79 14.26
N GLU A 115 -3.15 -1.01 14.39
CA GLU A 115 -3.89 -0.70 15.60
C GLU A 115 -3.44 -1.62 16.75
N THR A 116 -2.80 -1.05 17.77
CA THR A 116 -2.32 -1.79 18.95
C THR A 116 -3.31 -1.80 20.09
N LYS A 117 -4.30 -0.90 20.07
CA LYS A 117 -5.44 -0.89 20.97
C LYS A 117 -6.69 -0.53 20.20
N GLY A 118 -7.71 -1.39 20.32
CA GLY A 118 -8.99 -1.27 19.64
C GLY A 118 -9.66 0.11 19.77
N MET A 119 -10.59 0.41 18.87
CA MET A 119 -11.32 1.68 18.74
C MET A 119 -10.45 2.88 18.30
N GLY A 120 -9.29 2.60 17.73
CA GLY A 120 -8.33 3.58 17.26
C GLY A 120 -7.67 4.37 18.40
N HIS A 121 -7.49 3.74 19.55
CA HIS A 121 -6.91 4.39 20.73
C HIS A 121 -5.39 4.48 20.68
N ALA A 122 -4.75 3.50 20.06
CA ALA A 122 -3.31 3.48 19.88
C ALA A 122 -2.93 2.72 18.61
N PHE A 123 -1.88 3.20 17.96
CA PHE A 123 -1.36 2.64 16.74
C PHE A 123 0.16 2.54 16.83
N GLN A 124 0.70 1.48 16.23
CA GLN A 124 2.10 1.36 15.89
C GLN A 124 2.22 1.80 14.44
N ASP A 125 3.04 2.82 14.20
CA ASP A 125 3.27 3.34 12.87
C ASP A 125 4.72 3.13 12.47
N GLY A 126 4.98 2.93 11.19
CA GLY A 126 6.28 2.58 10.64
C GLY A 126 6.56 3.37 9.39
N GLU A 127 7.56 4.24 9.46
CA GLU A 127 8.04 5.03 8.33
C GLU A 127 9.26 4.35 7.69
N SER A 128 9.32 4.36 6.36
CA SER A 128 10.48 3.88 5.59
C SER A 128 11.83 4.34 6.15
N ARG A 129 12.79 3.43 6.22
CA ARG A 129 14.19 3.73 6.58
C ARG A 129 15.14 3.23 5.51
N GLU A 130 15.10 1.93 5.24
CA GLU A 130 15.93 1.29 4.23
C GLU A 130 15.28 0.02 3.70
N GLY A 131 15.56 -0.32 2.45
CA GLY A 131 15.08 -1.56 1.87
C GLY A 131 15.21 -1.58 0.35
N THR A 132 14.57 -2.57 -0.25
CA THR A 132 14.54 -2.72 -1.71
C THR A 132 13.18 -3.20 -2.17
N VAL A 133 12.76 -2.71 -3.33
CA VAL A 133 11.64 -3.23 -4.09
C VAL A 133 12.14 -3.68 -5.45
N THR A 134 11.79 -4.88 -5.88
CA THR A 134 12.09 -5.41 -7.21
C THR A 134 10.81 -5.60 -7.96
N ILE A 135 10.63 -4.82 -9.03
CA ILE A 135 9.51 -4.95 -9.95
C ILE A 135 9.92 -5.97 -11.01
N THR A 136 9.21 -7.09 -11.11
CA THR A 136 9.51 -8.14 -12.10
C THR A 136 8.77 -7.90 -13.41
N LYS A 137 7.58 -7.31 -13.35
CA LYS A 137 6.77 -7.03 -14.53
C LYS A 137 5.84 -5.84 -14.30
N VAL A 138 5.73 -5.03 -15.35
CA VAL A 138 4.80 -3.91 -15.46
C VAL A 138 4.07 -4.08 -16.78
N THR A 139 2.75 -4.00 -16.75
CA THR A 139 1.90 -3.89 -17.94
C THR A 139 0.96 -2.70 -17.79
N ASP A 140 0.20 -2.40 -18.83
CA ASP A 140 -0.82 -1.34 -18.77
C ASP A 140 -1.90 -1.59 -17.71
N THR A 141 -2.08 -2.84 -17.29
CA THR A 141 -3.15 -3.32 -16.41
C THR A 141 -2.65 -4.05 -15.17
N SER A 142 -1.34 -4.19 -14.97
CA SER A 142 -0.81 -4.91 -13.82
C SER A 142 0.61 -4.52 -13.44
N ILE A 143 0.95 -4.75 -12.17
CA ILE A 143 2.31 -4.67 -11.65
C ILE A 143 2.55 -5.82 -10.68
N GLU A 144 3.73 -6.40 -10.74
CA GLU A 144 4.14 -7.49 -9.84
C GLU A 144 5.61 -7.35 -9.46
N GLY A 145 5.93 -7.88 -8.28
CA GLY A 145 7.28 -7.83 -7.75
C GLY A 145 7.37 -8.28 -6.30
N THR A 146 8.54 -8.02 -5.74
CA THR A 146 8.89 -8.34 -4.35
C THR A 146 9.44 -7.12 -3.63
N PHE A 147 9.37 -7.11 -2.31
CA PHE A 147 9.92 -6.06 -1.48
C PHE A 147 10.37 -6.57 -0.12
N SER A 148 11.32 -5.85 0.48
CA SER A 148 11.75 -6.03 1.86
C SER A 148 12.36 -4.74 2.36
N GLY A 149 12.32 -4.53 3.67
CA GLY A 149 12.90 -3.33 4.26
C GLY A 149 12.70 -3.27 5.78
N THR A 150 13.35 -2.29 6.36
CA THR A 150 13.24 -1.93 7.77
C THR A 150 12.58 -0.57 7.85
N LEU A 151 11.63 -0.43 8.78
CA LEU A 151 10.92 0.80 9.06
C LEU A 151 11.26 1.30 10.47
N ARG A 152 11.24 2.61 10.65
CA ARG A 152 11.28 3.24 11.98
C ARG A 152 9.88 3.23 12.56
N GLY A 153 9.70 2.37 13.55
CA GLY A 153 8.50 2.24 14.34
C GLY A 153 8.37 3.37 15.36
N GLN A 154 7.16 3.93 15.44
CA GLN A 154 6.76 4.93 16.42
C GLN A 154 5.35 4.62 16.93
N THR A 155 5.19 4.61 18.25
CA THR A 155 3.87 4.46 18.86
C THR A 155 3.13 5.79 18.91
N TYR A 156 1.83 5.76 18.64
CA TYR A 156 0.92 6.89 18.78
C TYR A 156 -0.25 6.51 19.68
N LYS A 157 -0.73 7.45 20.49
CA LYS A 157 -1.91 7.30 21.35
C LYS A 157 -2.84 8.48 21.17
N LYS A 158 -4.15 8.28 21.12
CA LYS A 158 -5.11 9.39 21.09
C LYS A 158 -4.96 10.29 22.33
N ARG A 159 -5.06 11.61 22.14
CA ARG A 159 -5.00 12.56 23.25
C ARG A 159 -6.23 12.39 24.15
N VAL A 160 -6.02 12.48 25.46
CA VAL A 160 -7.08 12.37 26.49
C VAL A 160 -8.20 13.39 26.23
N MET A 161 -7.88 14.62 25.83
CA MET A 161 -8.89 15.65 25.51
C MET A 161 -9.79 15.29 24.31
N ALA A 162 -9.26 14.58 23.30
CA ALA A 162 -10.05 14.08 22.17
C ALA A 162 -10.97 12.91 22.57
N THR A 163 -10.58 12.20 23.63
CA THR A 163 -11.35 11.10 24.25
C THR A 163 -12.47 11.68 25.13
N LEU A 164 -12.19 12.74 25.89
CA LEU A 164 -13.14 13.43 26.78
C LEU A 164 -14.19 14.25 26.02
N GLY A 165 -13.85 14.79 24.85
CA GLY A 165 -14.79 15.53 24.00
C GLY A 165 -15.84 14.67 23.29
N GLY A 166 -15.78 13.33 23.40
CA GLY A 166 -16.78 12.37 22.90
C GLY A 166 -16.90 12.23 21.37
N PHE A 167 -16.61 13.30 20.61
CA PHE A 167 -16.73 13.35 19.15
C PHE A 167 -15.72 12.42 18.45
N GLY A 168 -14.46 12.37 18.90
CA GLY A 168 -13.41 11.56 18.25
C GLY A 168 -13.49 10.05 18.52
N LEU A 169 -14.33 9.60 19.46
CA LEU A 169 -14.60 8.19 19.71
C LEU A 169 -15.87 7.72 19.01
N ARG A 170 -16.95 8.52 19.05
CA ARG A 170 -18.19 8.22 18.35
C ARG A 170 -17.97 8.14 16.85
N GLN A 171 -17.22 9.08 16.27
CA GLN A 171 -16.90 9.06 14.85
C GLN A 171 -16.10 7.81 14.47
N ASN A 172 -15.09 7.41 15.26
CA ASN A 172 -14.35 6.18 14.98
C ASN A 172 -15.17 4.90 15.19
N LEU A 173 -16.11 4.90 16.13
CA LEU A 173 -17.05 3.79 16.35
C LEU A 173 -18.06 3.69 15.20
N GLU A 174 -18.58 4.81 14.73
CA GLU A 174 -19.45 4.88 13.55
C GLU A 174 -18.70 4.43 12.30
N ASP A 175 -17.49 4.96 12.07
CA ASP A 175 -16.64 4.56 10.96
C ASP A 175 -16.28 3.08 11.03
N LYS A 176 -15.98 2.53 12.22
CA LYS A 176 -15.70 1.10 12.41
C LYS A 176 -16.93 0.22 12.28
N ALA A 177 -18.09 0.69 12.69
CA ALA A 177 -19.35 -0.02 12.48
C ALA A 177 -19.74 -0.06 10.99
N ILE A 178 -19.41 0.99 10.23
CA ILE A 178 -19.78 1.13 8.81
C ILE A 178 -18.75 0.47 7.88
N THR A 179 -17.47 0.69 8.13
CA THR A 179 -16.37 0.26 7.25
C THR A 179 -15.66 -1.00 7.75
N ALA A 180 -16.09 -1.54 8.90
CA ALA A 180 -15.42 -2.57 9.69
C ALA A 180 -14.03 -2.12 10.25
N ALA A 181 -13.50 -0.98 9.80
CA ALA A 181 -12.19 -0.44 10.14
C ALA A 181 -12.30 0.88 10.93
N GLY A 182 -11.45 1.08 11.93
CA GLY A 182 -11.40 2.32 12.70
C GLY A 182 -11.11 3.53 11.82
N GLY A 183 -11.82 4.64 12.08
CA GLY A 183 -11.85 5.91 11.32
C GLY A 183 -10.54 6.39 10.71
N GLY A 184 -10.24 5.89 9.51
CA GLY A 184 -9.02 6.24 8.77
C GLY A 184 -8.64 5.21 7.71
N MET A 185 -9.09 3.96 7.83
CA MET A 185 -8.91 2.97 6.78
C MET A 185 -9.91 3.29 5.65
N PHE A 186 -9.44 4.05 4.66
CA PHE A 186 -10.06 4.39 3.37
C PHE A 186 -10.84 5.70 3.14
N VAL A 187 -10.84 6.73 4.00
CA VAL A 187 -11.65 7.94 3.69
C VAL A 187 -10.91 9.28 3.66
N LYS A 188 -9.78 9.48 4.34
CA LYS A 188 -9.02 10.75 4.28
C LYS A 188 -7.51 10.45 4.38
N GLY A 189 -6.75 11.00 3.43
CA GLY A 189 -5.45 10.49 3.01
C GLY A 189 -4.29 10.62 3.99
N ASP A 190 -3.18 10.04 3.57
CA ASP A 190 -1.90 9.82 4.26
C ASP A 190 -1.89 8.57 5.17
N PRO A 191 -1.01 7.55 4.92
CA PRO A 191 -0.79 6.45 5.85
C PRO A 191 -0.36 6.92 7.25
N HIS A 192 0.11 8.17 7.38
CA HIS A 192 0.53 8.79 8.63
C HIS A 192 -0.44 9.88 9.15
N ASP A 193 -1.71 9.92 8.73
CA ASP A 193 -2.68 10.86 9.32
C ASP A 193 -2.99 10.49 10.78
N HIS A 194 -2.26 11.17 11.68
CA HIS A 194 -2.31 10.98 13.12
C HIS A 194 -3.02 12.13 13.84
N SER A 195 -4.02 12.75 13.21
CA SER A 195 -4.76 13.86 13.82
C SER A 195 -5.26 13.52 15.25
N ASN A 196 -5.10 14.47 16.18
CA ASN A 196 -5.48 14.32 17.60
C ASN A 196 -4.78 13.20 18.39
N THR A 197 -3.63 12.70 17.93
CA THR A 197 -2.78 11.77 18.67
C THR A 197 -1.58 12.47 19.33
N LYS A 198 -0.88 11.74 20.20
CA LYS A 198 0.40 12.09 20.83
C LYS A 198 1.39 10.97 20.54
N LYS A 199 2.59 11.33 20.08
CA LYS A 199 3.74 10.41 19.98
C LYS A 199 4.05 9.84 21.36
N GLY A 200 4.16 8.52 21.45
CA GLY A 200 4.64 7.81 22.64
C GLY A 200 6.16 7.77 22.70
N ASP A 201 6.70 7.33 23.83
CA ASP A 201 8.17 7.27 24.04
C ASP A 201 8.80 6.00 23.43
N LYS A 202 7.98 5.05 22.98
CA LYS A 202 8.46 3.79 22.40
C LYS A 202 8.69 3.97 20.90
N THR A 203 9.94 3.75 20.51
CA THR A 203 10.41 3.50 19.15
C THR A 203 10.90 2.07 19.03
N ASP A 204 10.74 1.48 17.86
CA ASP A 204 11.19 0.12 17.54
C ASP A 204 11.50 0.01 16.05
N ASP A 205 12.27 -1.00 15.65
CA ASP A 205 12.43 -1.31 14.23
C ASP A 205 11.31 -2.29 13.82
N ILE A 206 10.66 -2.01 12.69
CA ILE A 206 9.69 -2.91 12.08
C ILE A 206 10.33 -3.54 10.86
N VAL A 207 10.53 -4.85 10.89
CA VAL A 207 11.23 -5.60 9.84
C VAL A 207 10.22 -6.26 8.93
N ILE A 208 10.29 -5.94 7.64
CA ILE A 208 9.43 -6.48 6.59
C ILE A 208 10.27 -7.36 5.68
N THR A 209 9.89 -8.63 5.60
CA THR A 209 10.57 -9.66 4.80
C THR A 209 9.59 -10.39 3.90
N ASN A 210 10.11 -11.04 2.85
CA ASN A 210 9.32 -11.88 1.94
C ASN A 210 8.07 -11.16 1.37
N GLY A 211 8.17 -9.85 1.17
CA GLY A 211 7.09 -9.05 0.61
C GLY A 211 6.87 -9.43 -0.84
N THR A 212 5.64 -9.71 -1.23
CA THR A 212 5.25 -9.93 -2.63
C THR A 212 3.99 -9.14 -2.94
N PHE A 213 3.93 -8.59 -4.15
CA PHE A 213 2.74 -7.92 -4.64
C PHE A 213 2.44 -8.36 -6.06
N ASN A 214 1.17 -8.54 -6.33
CA ASN A 214 0.61 -8.63 -7.67
C ASN A 214 -0.65 -7.79 -7.66
N VAL A 215 -0.72 -6.74 -8.45
CA VAL A 215 -1.91 -5.90 -8.51
C VAL A 215 -2.35 -5.80 -9.95
N VAL A 216 -3.60 -6.16 -10.19
CA VAL A 216 -4.26 -6.04 -11.49
C VAL A 216 -5.36 -4.98 -11.40
N TRP A 217 -5.48 -4.17 -12.44
CA TRP A 217 -6.51 -3.14 -12.59
C TRP A 217 -7.16 -3.20 -13.98
N GLY A 218 -8.45 -2.85 -14.04
CA GLY A 218 -9.25 -2.90 -15.25
C GLY A 218 -9.16 -1.63 -16.10
N THR A 219 -9.60 -1.71 -17.36
CA THR A 219 -9.75 -0.56 -18.27
C THR A 219 -10.73 0.51 -17.76
N ASP A 220 -11.60 0.18 -16.81
CA ASP A 220 -12.55 1.14 -16.20
C ASP A 220 -11.89 2.20 -15.31
N ASP A 221 -10.62 2.02 -14.91
CA ASP A 221 -9.82 3.09 -14.29
C ASP A 221 -9.52 4.25 -15.25
N LYS A 222 -9.79 4.09 -16.56
CA LYS A 222 -9.78 5.21 -17.52
C LYS A 222 -10.95 6.18 -17.34
N LYS A 223 -12.08 5.75 -16.75
CA LYS A 223 -13.28 6.60 -16.60
C LYS A 223 -13.25 7.52 -15.38
N LYS A 224 -12.27 7.35 -14.49
CA LYS A 224 -12.01 8.25 -13.35
C LYS A 224 -10.80 9.16 -13.59
N GLN A 225 -10.37 9.29 -14.85
CA GLN A 225 -9.29 10.18 -15.28
C GLN A 225 -9.79 11.62 -15.44
#